data_AF-A0A4Q3UJG3-F1
#
_entry.id   AF-A0A4Q3UJG3-F1
#
_cell.length_a   1.000
_cell.length_b   1.000
_cell.length_c   1.000
_cell.angle_alpha   90.00
_cell.angle_beta   90.00
_cell.angle_gamma   90.00
#
_symmetry.space_group_name_H-M   'P 1'
#
loop_
_entity.id
_entity.type
_entity.pdbx_description
1 polymer ?
#
loop_
_entity_poly.entity_id
_entity_poly.type
_entity_poly.pdbx_seq_one_letter_code
_entity_poly.pdbx_strand_id
1 'polypeptide(L)'
;MMSETKSKKNQADLVSVQLAINGETVSAAIQLLAIEVQVAYNKISSARINIADGDAAQQDFPLSSREEKFLPGNTIELKMGY
;
A
#
# COMPACT_ATOMS: atom_id res chain seq x y z
N MET A 1 -0.90 -39.81 9.65
CA MET A 1 0.16 -39.20 8.81
C MET A 1 -0.54 -38.64 7.58
N MET A 2 -0.59 -37.35 7.25
CA MET A 2 0.04 -36.13 7.70
C MET A 2 -1.07 -35.12 8.05
N SER A 3 -0.96 -34.47 9.21
CA SER A 3 -1.76 -33.29 9.52
C SER A 3 -1.18 -32.09 8.77
N GLU A 4 -1.98 -31.43 7.93
CA GLU A 4 -1.61 -30.18 7.29
C GLU A 4 -1.59 -29.05 8.33
N THR A 5 -0.42 -28.79 8.91
CA THR A 5 -0.14 -27.55 9.65
C THR A 5 0.11 -26.41 8.66
N LYS A 6 -0.87 -25.52 8.48
CA LYS A 6 -0.63 -24.17 7.93
C LYS A 6 -1.07 -23.10 8.93
N SER A 7 -0.08 -22.71 9.72
CA SER A 7 0.13 -21.46 10.47
C SER A 7 -1.09 -20.56 10.69
N LYS A 8 -1.58 -20.53 11.94
CA LYS A 8 -2.41 -19.43 12.44
C LYS A 8 -1.60 -18.12 12.28
N LYS A 9 -2.07 -17.19 11.44
CA LYS A 9 -1.63 -15.78 11.51
C LYS A 9 -1.99 -15.28 12.92
N ASN A 10 -0.99 -14.96 13.75
CA ASN A 10 -1.21 -14.26 15.01
C ASN A 10 -1.90 -12.92 14.72
N GLN A 11 -3.16 -12.80 15.11
CA GLN A 11 -4.03 -11.63 14.87
C GLN A 11 -3.82 -10.49 15.87
N ALA A 12 -2.76 -10.51 16.68
CA ALA A 12 -2.70 -9.66 17.88
C ALA A 12 -2.17 -8.23 17.67
N ASP A 13 -1.67 -7.86 16.49
CA ASP A 13 -1.10 -6.53 16.22
C ASP A 13 -1.14 -6.18 14.71
N LEU A 14 -2.20 -6.58 14.02
CA LEU A 14 -2.29 -6.41 12.56
C LEU A 14 -2.72 -4.98 12.23
N VAL A 15 -1.75 -4.05 12.19
CA VAL A 15 -1.98 -2.67 11.74
C VAL A 15 -2.67 -2.71 10.38
N SER A 16 -3.91 -2.24 10.35
CA SER A 16 -4.73 -2.21 9.15
C SER A 16 -4.50 -0.87 8.46
N VAL A 17 -4.07 -0.92 7.20
CA VAL A 17 -3.89 0.29 6.40
C VAL A 17 -4.76 0.21 5.16
N GLN A 18 -5.57 1.24 4.95
CA GLN A 18 -6.39 1.41 3.77
C GLN A 18 -5.91 2.65 3.01
N LEU A 19 -5.54 2.44 1.75
CA LEU A 19 -5.17 3.49 0.82
C LEU A 19 -6.35 3.76 -0.11
N ALA A 20 -6.75 5.02 -0.24
CA ALA A 20 -7.74 5.44 -1.22
C ALA A 20 -7.14 6.55 -2.11
N ILE A 21 -7.46 6.49 -3.40
CA ILE A 21 -7.02 7.48 -4.38
C ILE A 21 -8.27 8.06 -5.04
N ASN A 22 -8.43 9.38 -5.02
CA ASN A 22 -9.64 10.09 -5.47
C ASN A 22 -10.95 9.52 -4.88
N GLY A 23 -10.88 9.00 -3.64
CA GLY A 23 -12.00 8.37 -2.94
C GLY A 23 -12.24 6.90 -3.28
N GLU A 24 -11.53 6.33 -4.25
CA GLU A 24 -11.61 4.90 -4.58
C GLU A 24 -10.57 4.10 -3.79
N THR A 25 -11.01 3.06 -3.08
CA THR A 25 -10.10 2.20 -2.31
C THR A 25 -9.19 1.42 -3.25
N VAL A 26 -7.89 1.51 -3.01
CA VAL A 26 -6.89 0.71 -3.71
C VAL A 26 -7.03 -0.74 -3.28
N SER A 27 -7.10 -1.66 -4.25
CA SER A 27 -7.27 -3.08 -3.99
C SER A 27 -6.12 -3.63 -3.12
N ALA A 28 -6.46 -4.48 -2.15
CA ALA A 28 -5.48 -5.17 -1.30
C ALA A 28 -4.56 -6.14 -2.09
N ALA A 29 -4.85 -6.38 -3.37
CA ALA A 29 -3.96 -7.08 -4.29
C ALA A 29 -2.64 -6.31 -4.53
N ILE A 30 -2.66 -4.98 -4.36
CA ILE A 30 -1.48 -4.15 -4.48
C ILE A 30 -0.67 -4.26 -3.18
N GLN A 31 0.53 -4.80 -3.29
CA GLN A 31 1.38 -5.06 -2.14
C GLN A 31 2.07 -3.77 -1.68
N LEU A 32 1.59 -3.22 -0.56
CA LEU A 32 2.23 -2.12 0.15
C LEU A 32 3.45 -2.66 0.91
N LEU A 33 4.64 -2.15 0.58
CA LEU A 33 5.90 -2.58 1.17
C LEU A 33 6.22 -1.80 2.44
N ALA A 34 6.07 -0.47 2.39
CA ALA A 34 6.34 0.41 3.50
C ALA A 34 5.57 1.72 3.36
N ILE A 35 5.23 2.32 4.50
CA ILE A 35 4.58 3.64 4.56
C ILE A 35 5.29 4.44 5.64
N GLU A 36 5.78 5.62 5.26
CA GLU A 36 6.40 6.58 6.16
C GLU A 36 5.59 7.87 6.12
N VAL A 37 5.14 8.34 7.29
CA VAL A 37 4.41 9.61 7.40
C VAL A 37 5.20 10.55 8.29
N GLN A 38 5.55 11.72 7.75
CA GLN A 38 6.29 12.76 8.44
C GLN A 38 5.35 13.92 8.73
N VAL A 39 4.89 14.00 9.97
CA VAL A 39 4.08 15.12 10.47
C VAL A 39 5.01 16.16 11.07
N ALA A 40 4.87 17.41 10.64
CA ALA A 40 5.69 18.52 11.10
C ALA A 40 4.86 19.78 11.35
N TYR A 41 5.23 20.57 12.36
CA TYR A 41 4.47 21.76 12.76
C TYR A 41 4.70 22.98 11.85
N ASN A 42 5.96 23.27 11.51
CA ASN A 42 6.36 24.42 10.69
C ASN A 42 6.85 24.02 9.29
N LYS A 43 6.44 22.83 8.83
CA LYS A 43 6.75 22.32 7.49
C LYS A 43 5.51 21.63 6.92
N ILE A 44 5.44 21.55 5.60
CA ILE A 44 4.41 20.76 4.93
C ILE A 44 4.64 19.29 5.31
N SER A 45 3.61 18.67 5.87
CA SER A 45 3.66 17.24 6.19
C SER A 45 3.76 16.43 4.91
N SER A 46 4.51 15.34 4.95
CA SER A 46 4.74 14.48 3.77
C SER A 46 4.47 13.02 4.11
N ALA A 47 4.13 12.24 3.10
CA ALA A 47 3.98 10.80 3.21
C ALA A 47 4.73 10.14 2.05
N ARG A 48 5.43 9.04 2.35
CA ARG A 48 6.11 8.19 1.39
C ARG A 48 5.53 6.80 1.44
N ILE A 49 5.04 6.33 0.29
CA ILE A 49 4.42 5.02 0.15
C ILE A 49 5.27 4.24 -0.84
N ASN A 50 5.78 3.09 -0.41
CA ASN A 50 6.51 2.16 -1.26
C ASN A 50 5.56 1.03 -1.64
N ILE A 51 5.38 0.85 -2.95
CA ILE A 51 4.48 -0.16 -3.52
C ILE A 51 5.33 -1.10 -4.37
N ALA A 52 5.07 -2.40 -4.29
CA ALA A 52 5.64 -3.35 -5.25
C ALA A 52 4.88 -3.25 -6.57
N ASP A 53 5.60 -2.98 -7.66
CA ASP A 53 5.03 -2.90 -9.00
C ASP A 53 5.79 -3.82 -9.95
N GLY A 54 5.04 -4.71 -10.59
CA GLY A 54 5.51 -5.50 -11.73
C GLY A 54 6.73 -6.37 -11.47
N ASP A 55 7.40 -6.73 -12.57
CA ASP A 55 8.66 -7.46 -12.57
C ASP A 55 9.69 -6.68 -13.39
N ALA A 56 10.79 -6.30 -12.74
CA ALA A 56 11.90 -5.61 -13.37
C ALA A 56 12.53 -6.42 -14.53
N ALA A 57 12.49 -7.75 -14.47
CA ALA A 57 13.03 -8.61 -15.52
C ALA A 57 12.15 -8.63 -16.78
N GLN A 58 10.83 -8.50 -16.62
CA GLN A 58 9.87 -8.45 -17.74
C GLN A 58 9.63 -7.03 -18.25
N GLN A 59 10.15 -6.01 -17.55
CA GLN A 59 9.93 -4.60 -17.84
C GLN A 59 8.44 -4.19 -17.89
N ASP A 60 7.57 -4.98 -17.27
CA ASP A 60 6.13 -4.71 -17.22
C ASP A 60 5.77 -4.17 -15.84
N PHE A 61 5.34 -2.90 -15.82
CA PHE A 61 4.99 -2.14 -14.62
C PHE A 61 3.53 -1.66 -14.75
N PRO A 62 2.55 -2.55 -14.55
CA PRO A 62 1.15 -2.25 -14.81
C PRO A 62 0.61 -1.12 -13.94
N LEU A 63 1.04 -0.98 -12.67
CA LEU A 63 0.56 0.09 -11.80
C LEU A 63 1.11 1.45 -12.24
N SER A 64 2.38 1.52 -12.60
CA SER A 64 3.01 2.76 -13.07
C SER A 64 2.56 3.16 -14.48
N SER A 65 2.30 2.18 -15.35
CA SER A 65 2.13 2.44 -16.80
C SER A 65 0.68 2.48 -17.27
N ARG A 66 -0.24 1.79 -16.58
CA ARG A 66 -1.62 1.59 -17.06
C ARG A 66 -2.67 2.08 -16.08
N GLU A 67 -2.36 2.19 -14.79
CA GLU A 67 -3.32 2.66 -13.79
C GLU A 67 -3.33 4.18 -13.66
N GLU A 68 -4.43 4.79 -14.09
CA GLU A 68 -4.66 6.24 -13.99
C GLU A 68 -4.65 6.76 -12.55
N LYS A 69 -4.89 5.86 -11.57
CA LYS A 69 -4.90 6.19 -10.14
C LYS A 69 -3.51 6.63 -9.66
N PHE A 70 -2.43 6.11 -10.21
CA PHE A 70 -1.08 6.45 -9.76
C PHE A 70 -0.48 7.66 -10.51
N LEU A 71 -1.28 8.36 -11.32
CA LEU A 71 -0.85 9.60 -11.96
C LEU A 71 -0.67 10.73 -10.94
N PRO A 72 0.30 11.63 -11.18
CA PRO A 72 0.53 12.78 -10.31
C PRO A 72 -0.67 13.73 -10.34
N GLY A 73 -1.00 14.30 -9.18
CA GLY A 73 -2.13 15.23 -9.01
C GLY A 73 -3.40 14.59 -8.43
N ASN A 74 -3.46 13.26 -8.36
CA ASN A 74 -4.54 12.57 -7.67
C ASN A 74 -4.46 12.77 -6.16
N THR A 75 -5.62 12.90 -5.52
CA THR A 75 -5.71 13.04 -4.06
C THR A 75 -5.57 11.67 -3.41
N ILE A 76 -4.65 11.55 -2.45
CA ILE A 76 -4.37 10.31 -1.73
C ILE A 76 -4.89 10.44 -0.30
N GLU A 77 -5.71 9.49 0.14
CA GLU A 77 -6.19 9.36 1.51
C GLU A 77 -5.64 8.07 2.14
N LEU A 78 -5.06 8.20 3.32
CA LEU A 78 -4.47 7.10 4.06
C LEU A 78 -5.20 6.92 5.39
N LYS A 79 -5.80 5.74 5.62
CA LYS A 79 -6.47 5.39 6.86
C LYS A 79 -5.70 4.27 7.54
N MET A 80 -5.24 4.53 8.76
CA MET A 80 -4.49 3.57 9.58
C MET A 80 -5.31 3.26 10.84
N GLY A 81 -5.44 1.97 11.17
CA GLY A 81 -6.19 1.48 12.33
C GLY A 81 -5.56 0.22 12.94
N TYR A 82 -6.14 -0.22 14.06
CA TYR A 82 -5.78 -1.45 14.79
C TYR A 82 -6.89 -2.49 14.68
#